data_AF-A0A088RMI7-F1
#
_entry.id   AF-A0A088RMI7-F1
#
_cell.length_a   1.000
_cell.length_b   1.000
_cell.length_c   1.000
_cell.angle_alpha   90.00
_cell.angle_beta   90.00
_cell.angle_gamma   90.00
#
_symmetry.space_group_name_H-M   'P 1'
#
loop_
_entity.id
_entity.type
_entity.pdbx_description
1 polymer ?
#
loop_
_entity_poly.entity_id
_entity_poly.type
_entity_poly.pdbx_seq_one_letter_code
_entity_poly.pdbx_strand_id
1 'polypeptide(L)'
;MVVMPSRLDAFVKSIIFPRPKVATYDTSTRPNKLVHIPLVDPLTHLETGVFTYGYLLVNPKATHVLLYAHPNAVDIGIAYKELRYVGKEASVSVLLFEYSGYGLTHTPITEASIHQDTLSAYFFLCRYFGVSANQVILCGRSLGSSPAAFLAAFLPPPLSPCLLILQCPFTALSDCINEFSQNAVSIANFLGYNWFRTIDIITDVSCPVVLHHGTHDTTVSINHSYALQRARDTAAKPCVTYLYQEDGKGHNDLSSATLVRIIRERVVTEALPLLTLHHSRLFLANSPVYERLFCNDSGSGFATLKEATASWSAKLSLHFCAPPLDRLYVLLTASVCAFTMKCARVWQTYCALIKKNLCGGAVQERCPKDVFIRRCLACWGSPLAVHIAVQRVNSTREVRCFGFATCRDAMLDAPALYQTKSTEPLLSVLEIAVTPGLLSCMRRCLITAPNMLEDDEIPCFVQHDTVGALQLECERAVAFLTNEDKQRLCAFLKDMDAGFRKNLTNKAYERLRRSSSKSPTKGSESFEELKEWLRPWMRASGTDMQALAQEVPWDDYLLRGRSAAHQRVLSETMSWTECCQAMEESEVVLQIYTLFQEMSAQYMRPTFDSHAAAAAPTA
;
A
#
# COMPACT_ATOMS: atom_id res chain seq x y z
N MET A 1 17.27 -18.05 -0.92
CA MET A 1 17.00 -19.11 -1.92
C MET A 1 15.53 -19.47 -1.79
N VAL A 2 14.69 -19.07 -2.75
CA VAL A 2 13.27 -19.43 -2.72
C VAL A 2 13.19 -20.91 -3.11
N VAL A 3 12.94 -21.77 -2.13
CA VAL A 3 12.63 -23.18 -2.39
C VAL A 3 11.30 -23.17 -3.15
N MET A 4 11.31 -23.57 -4.42
CA MET A 4 10.05 -23.77 -5.14
C MET A 4 9.24 -24.82 -4.36
N PRO A 5 7.96 -24.56 -4.04
CA PRO A 5 7.13 -25.56 -3.39
C PRO A 5 7.07 -26.79 -4.29
N SER A 6 7.35 -27.96 -3.71
CA SER A 6 7.24 -29.21 -4.45
C SER A 6 5.80 -29.35 -4.96
N ARG A 7 5.59 -29.96 -6.13
CA ARG A 7 4.22 -30.23 -6.63
C ARG A 7 3.37 -31.00 -5.61
N LEU A 8 4.02 -31.77 -4.73
CA LEU A 8 3.41 -32.46 -3.61
C LEU A 8 2.90 -31.49 -2.52
N ASP A 9 3.69 -30.49 -2.12
CA ASP A 9 3.27 -29.46 -1.15
C ASP A 9 2.05 -28.67 -1.65
N ALA A 10 2.04 -28.27 -2.94
CA ALA A 10 0.90 -27.58 -3.54
C ALA A 10 -0.37 -28.47 -3.58
N PHE A 11 -0.21 -29.76 -3.86
CA PHE A 11 -1.32 -30.72 -3.85
C PHE A 11 -1.86 -30.96 -2.44
N VAL A 12 -1.00 -31.10 -1.45
CA VAL A 12 -1.44 -31.31 -0.06
C VAL A 12 -2.13 -30.05 0.48
N LYS A 13 -1.60 -28.85 0.20
CA LYS A 13 -2.26 -27.59 0.55
C LYS A 13 -3.64 -27.44 -0.08
N SER A 14 -3.86 -27.90 -1.31
CA SER A 14 -5.19 -27.83 -1.95
C SER A 14 -6.23 -28.77 -1.31
N ILE A 15 -5.77 -29.82 -0.62
CA ILE A 15 -6.61 -30.72 0.17
C ILE A 15 -6.89 -30.16 1.56
N ILE A 16 -5.88 -29.60 2.22
CA ILE A 16 -5.97 -29.07 3.59
C ILE A 16 -6.71 -27.73 3.62
N PHE A 17 -6.51 -26.89 2.61
CA PHE A 17 -7.09 -25.56 2.48
C PHE A 17 -7.92 -25.45 1.19
N PRO A 18 -9.02 -26.23 1.08
CA PRO A 18 -9.95 -26.05 -0.02
C PRO A 18 -10.46 -24.61 -0.03
N ARG A 19 -10.64 -24.08 -1.24
CA ARG A 19 -11.16 -22.74 -1.49
C ARG A 19 -12.01 -22.77 -2.76
N PRO A 20 -12.95 -21.82 -2.94
CA PRO A 20 -13.65 -21.67 -4.21
C PRO A 20 -12.66 -21.60 -5.38
N LYS A 21 -12.89 -22.38 -6.45
CA LYS A 21 -12.01 -22.39 -7.63
C LYS A 21 -11.93 -21.02 -8.30
N VAL A 22 -13.03 -20.27 -8.22
CA VAL A 22 -13.14 -18.88 -8.67
C VAL A 22 -13.63 -18.09 -7.46
N ALA A 23 -13.00 -16.95 -7.19
CA ALA A 23 -13.43 -16.04 -6.12
C ALA A 23 -14.90 -15.67 -6.32
N THR A 24 -15.70 -15.72 -5.25
CA THR A 24 -17.14 -15.39 -5.31
C THR A 24 -17.41 -13.89 -5.17
N TYR A 25 -16.34 -13.09 -5.07
CA TYR A 25 -16.41 -11.65 -4.96
C TYR A 25 -15.32 -10.97 -5.79
N ASP A 26 -15.66 -9.78 -6.25
CA ASP A 26 -14.76 -8.80 -6.84
C ASP A 26 -15.36 -7.39 -6.71
N THR A 27 -14.70 -6.40 -7.33
CA THR A 27 -15.15 -5.00 -7.33
C THR A 27 -16.52 -4.79 -8.01
N SER A 28 -16.96 -5.71 -8.86
CA SER A 28 -18.25 -5.69 -9.57
C SER A 28 -19.38 -6.36 -8.78
N THR A 29 -19.09 -7.42 -8.00
CA THR A 29 -20.10 -8.17 -7.26
C THR A 29 -20.88 -7.31 -6.26
N ARG A 30 -20.18 -6.36 -5.62
CA ARG A 30 -20.75 -5.39 -4.67
C ARG A 30 -20.04 -4.04 -4.85
N PRO A 31 -20.51 -3.21 -5.81
CA PRO A 31 -19.87 -1.95 -6.12
C PRO A 31 -19.71 -1.06 -4.88
N ASN A 32 -18.54 -0.45 -4.72
CA ASN A 32 -18.22 0.46 -3.62
C ASN A 32 -18.35 -0.14 -2.21
N LYS A 33 -18.07 -1.44 -2.06
CA LYS A 33 -18.09 -2.13 -0.75
C LYS A 33 -16.80 -2.85 -0.40
N LEU A 34 -16.08 -3.37 -1.41
CA LEU A 34 -14.82 -4.07 -1.20
C LEU A 34 -13.76 -3.06 -0.77
N VAL A 35 -12.94 -3.40 0.22
CA VAL A 35 -11.84 -2.55 0.68
C VAL A 35 -10.50 -3.28 0.59
N HIS A 36 -9.43 -2.53 0.36
CA HIS A 36 -8.06 -2.97 0.54
C HIS A 36 -7.64 -2.81 2.01
N ILE A 37 -7.03 -3.85 2.56
CA ILE A 37 -6.46 -3.87 3.91
C ILE A 37 -4.94 -3.95 3.76
N PRO A 38 -4.18 -2.89 4.10
CA PRO A 38 -2.73 -2.92 4.03
C PRO A 38 -2.14 -3.97 4.95
N LEU A 39 -1.22 -4.80 4.42
CA LEU A 39 -0.52 -5.80 5.21
C LEU A 39 0.62 -5.17 6.00
N VAL A 40 0.73 -5.56 7.26
CA VAL A 40 1.80 -5.13 8.17
C VAL A 40 2.83 -6.23 8.36
N ASP A 41 4.08 -5.87 8.55
CA ASP A 41 5.13 -6.80 8.96
C ASP A 41 4.88 -7.23 10.42
N PRO A 42 4.85 -8.54 10.75
CA PRO A 42 4.49 -9.00 12.10
C PRO A 42 5.43 -8.57 13.22
N LEU A 43 6.67 -8.16 12.91
CA LEU A 43 7.66 -7.78 13.91
C LEU A 43 7.70 -6.27 14.14
N THR A 44 7.73 -5.50 13.05
CA THR A 44 7.80 -4.04 13.09
C THR A 44 6.43 -3.39 13.16
N HIS A 45 5.38 -4.15 12.82
CA HIS A 45 4.01 -3.70 12.58
C HIS A 45 3.92 -2.62 11.49
N LEU A 46 4.96 -2.34 10.71
CA LEU A 46 4.93 -1.34 9.65
C LEU A 46 4.27 -1.92 8.40
N GLU A 47 3.62 -1.07 7.60
CA GLU A 47 3.01 -1.50 6.34
C GLU A 47 4.07 -1.95 5.34
N THR A 48 3.80 -3.09 4.68
CA THR A 48 4.72 -3.72 3.72
C THR A 48 4.54 -3.22 2.29
N GLY A 49 3.47 -2.48 2.01
CA GLY A 49 3.00 -2.12 0.67
C GLY A 49 2.32 -3.27 -0.07
N VAL A 50 2.03 -4.39 0.60
CA VAL A 50 1.11 -5.42 0.12
C VAL A 50 -0.25 -5.18 0.77
N PHE A 51 -1.32 -5.74 0.21
CA PHE A 51 -2.67 -5.64 0.74
C PHE A 51 -3.39 -6.98 0.62
N THR A 52 -4.39 -7.18 1.47
CA THR A 52 -5.46 -8.15 1.27
C THR A 52 -6.78 -7.41 1.03
N TYR A 53 -7.88 -8.15 0.88
CA TYR A 53 -9.21 -7.62 0.66
C TYR A 53 -10.10 -7.81 1.88
N GLY A 54 -11.13 -6.98 2.01
CA GLY A 54 -12.12 -7.15 3.05
C GLY A 54 -13.45 -6.44 2.77
N TYR A 55 -14.42 -6.71 3.63
CA TYR A 55 -15.68 -5.97 3.68
C TYR A 55 -15.84 -5.35 5.07
N LEU A 56 -15.90 -4.01 5.11
CA LEU A 56 -16.25 -3.27 6.32
C LEU A 56 -17.75 -2.94 6.32
N LEU A 57 -18.52 -3.72 7.08
CA LEU A 57 -19.95 -3.57 7.26
C LEU A 57 -20.21 -2.61 8.42
N VAL A 58 -20.36 -1.33 8.09
CA VAL A 58 -20.59 -0.26 9.09
C VAL A 58 -22.02 -0.31 9.61
N ASN A 59 -22.16 -0.35 10.93
CA ASN A 59 -23.43 -0.11 11.62
C ASN A 59 -23.32 1.22 12.41
N PRO A 60 -24.15 2.24 12.09
CA PRO A 60 -24.09 3.55 12.75
C PRO A 60 -24.35 3.54 14.27
N LYS A 61 -24.95 2.46 14.79
CA LYS A 61 -25.24 2.29 16.22
C LYS A 61 -24.18 1.44 16.95
N ALA A 62 -23.13 1.03 16.25
CA ALA A 62 -22.13 0.16 16.82
C ALA A 62 -21.17 0.92 17.75
N THR A 63 -20.94 0.35 18.93
CA THR A 63 -19.82 0.71 19.82
C THR A 63 -18.61 -0.21 19.61
N HIS A 64 -18.80 -1.34 18.93
CA HIS A 64 -17.78 -2.38 18.71
C HIS A 64 -17.69 -2.82 17.24
N VAL A 65 -16.50 -3.30 16.85
CA VAL A 65 -16.26 -3.97 15.57
C VAL A 65 -15.97 -5.45 15.83
N LEU A 66 -16.72 -6.33 15.16
CA LEU A 66 -16.42 -7.74 15.04
C LEU A 66 -15.40 -7.95 13.91
N LEU A 67 -14.17 -8.30 14.26
CA LEU A 67 -13.16 -8.77 13.30
C LEU A 67 -13.36 -10.28 13.09
N TYR A 68 -13.81 -10.66 11.90
CA TYR A 68 -14.24 -12.02 11.61
C TYR A 68 -13.26 -12.78 10.70
N ALA A 69 -12.69 -13.86 11.24
CA ALA A 69 -11.84 -14.82 10.58
C ALA A 69 -12.72 -16.00 10.06
N HIS A 70 -12.89 -16.08 8.74
CA HIS A 70 -13.80 -17.04 8.11
C HIS A 70 -13.31 -18.50 8.19
N PRO A 71 -14.22 -19.51 8.06
CA PRO A 71 -13.83 -20.92 8.05
C PRO A 71 -13.14 -21.32 6.74
N ASN A 72 -12.71 -22.57 6.67
CA ASN A 72 -12.15 -23.16 5.46
C ASN A 72 -13.22 -23.31 4.35
N ALA A 73 -12.81 -23.58 3.10
CA ALA A 73 -13.69 -23.79 1.94
C ALA A 73 -14.63 -22.63 1.56
N VAL A 74 -14.51 -21.47 2.21
CA VAL A 74 -15.27 -20.25 1.90
C VAL A 74 -14.33 -19.10 1.61
N ASP A 75 -14.88 -18.02 1.07
CA ASP A 75 -14.20 -16.73 0.94
C ASP A 75 -15.10 -15.62 1.54
N ILE A 76 -14.61 -14.38 1.61
CA ILE A 76 -15.38 -13.27 2.21
C ILE A 76 -16.68 -12.95 1.45
N GLY A 77 -16.79 -13.34 0.18
CA GLY A 77 -17.98 -13.18 -0.63
C GLY A 77 -19.13 -14.07 -0.19
N ILE A 78 -18.82 -15.33 0.14
CA ILE A 78 -19.76 -16.31 0.70
C ILE A 78 -20.18 -15.89 2.12
N ALA A 79 -19.21 -15.52 2.97
CA ALA A 79 -19.48 -15.15 4.36
C ALA A 79 -20.32 -13.85 4.50
N TYR A 80 -20.31 -12.98 3.49
CA TYR A 80 -20.93 -11.66 3.53
C TYR A 80 -22.37 -11.63 4.07
N LYS A 81 -23.25 -12.53 3.59
CA LYS A 81 -24.69 -12.48 3.92
C LYS A 81 -24.93 -12.78 5.40
N GLU A 82 -24.26 -13.81 5.92
CA GLU A 82 -24.33 -14.19 7.32
C GLU A 82 -23.84 -13.05 8.22
N LEU A 83 -22.66 -12.51 7.93
CA LEU A 83 -22.04 -11.50 8.79
C LEU A 83 -22.75 -10.14 8.69
N ARG A 84 -23.39 -9.83 7.56
CA ARG A 84 -24.29 -8.68 7.46
C ARG A 84 -25.51 -8.83 8.38
N TYR A 85 -26.08 -10.04 8.47
CA TYR A 85 -27.15 -10.32 9.41
C TYR A 85 -26.67 -10.16 10.85
N VAL A 86 -25.52 -10.76 11.21
CA VAL A 86 -24.93 -10.65 12.55
C VAL A 86 -24.66 -9.19 12.93
N GLY A 87 -23.99 -8.41 12.07
CA GLY A 87 -23.69 -7.01 12.36
C GLY A 87 -24.93 -6.14 12.56
N LYS A 88 -26.00 -6.41 11.78
CA LYS A 88 -27.28 -5.71 11.96
C LYS A 88 -27.94 -6.08 13.28
N GLU A 89 -28.13 -7.37 13.54
CA GLU A 89 -28.92 -7.83 14.68
C GLU A 89 -28.15 -7.67 16.00
N ALA A 90 -26.85 -7.90 16.03
CA ALA A 90 -26.02 -7.67 17.21
C ALA A 90 -25.67 -6.19 17.44
N SER A 91 -26.05 -5.28 16.53
CA SER A 91 -25.70 -3.85 16.59
C SER A 91 -24.19 -3.60 16.67
N VAL A 92 -23.40 -4.36 15.90
CA VAL A 92 -21.94 -4.18 15.78
C VAL A 92 -21.56 -3.90 14.33
N SER A 93 -20.45 -3.19 14.12
CA SER A 93 -19.83 -3.16 12.80
C SER A 93 -19.05 -4.45 12.60
N VAL A 94 -18.84 -4.88 11.35
CA VAL A 94 -18.09 -6.12 11.06
C VAL A 94 -17.00 -5.82 10.05
N LEU A 95 -15.77 -6.26 10.34
CA LEU A 95 -14.71 -6.37 9.35
C LEU A 95 -14.51 -7.85 9.01
N LEU A 96 -14.86 -8.23 7.79
CA LEU A 96 -14.43 -9.49 7.19
C LEU A 96 -13.16 -9.23 6.40
N PHE A 97 -12.16 -10.09 6.51
CA PHE A 97 -10.91 -9.99 5.75
C PHE A 97 -10.60 -11.32 5.08
N GLU A 98 -9.92 -11.26 3.94
CA GLU A 98 -9.54 -12.43 3.16
C GLU A 98 -8.14 -12.92 3.57
N TYR A 99 -7.99 -14.24 3.63
CA TYR A 99 -6.69 -14.87 3.86
C TYR A 99 -5.83 -14.90 2.61
N SER A 100 -4.53 -14.84 2.79
CA SER A 100 -3.53 -15.15 1.78
C SER A 100 -3.78 -16.54 1.19
N GLY A 101 -3.90 -16.58 -0.13
CA GLY A 101 -4.26 -17.78 -0.84
C GLY A 101 -5.76 -18.09 -0.80
N TYR A 102 -6.64 -17.15 -0.47
CA TYR A 102 -8.09 -17.27 -0.66
C TYR A 102 -8.65 -16.09 -1.48
N GLY A 103 -9.84 -16.29 -2.05
CA GLY A 103 -10.54 -15.24 -2.80
C GLY A 103 -9.70 -14.64 -3.92
N LEU A 104 -9.58 -13.31 -3.92
CA LEU A 104 -8.77 -12.54 -4.87
C LEU A 104 -7.27 -12.45 -4.50
N THR A 105 -6.83 -13.10 -3.43
CA THR A 105 -5.43 -13.08 -3.03
C THR A 105 -4.65 -14.21 -3.71
N HIS A 106 -3.48 -13.87 -4.24
CA HIS A 106 -2.60 -14.81 -4.96
C HIS A 106 -1.33 -15.16 -4.18
N THR A 107 -1.20 -14.63 -2.95
CA THR A 107 -0.07 -14.92 -2.06
C THR A 107 -0.07 -16.39 -1.64
N PRO A 108 1.11 -17.01 -1.42
CA PRO A 108 1.20 -18.38 -0.94
C PRO A 108 0.53 -18.53 0.42
N ILE A 109 -0.26 -19.60 0.56
CA ILE A 109 -0.89 -19.94 1.83
C ILE A 109 0.10 -20.60 2.79
N THR A 110 0.26 -19.98 3.96
CA THR A 110 1.02 -20.48 5.11
C THR A 110 0.34 -20.06 6.41
N GLU A 111 0.65 -20.72 7.52
CA GLU A 111 0.24 -20.26 8.85
C GLU A 111 0.69 -18.81 9.12
N ALA A 112 1.95 -18.50 8.81
CA ALA A 112 2.52 -17.17 9.00
C ALA A 112 1.80 -16.09 8.17
N SER A 113 1.44 -16.39 6.92
CA SER A 113 0.69 -15.43 6.09
C SER A 113 -0.71 -15.19 6.63
N ILE A 114 -1.43 -16.23 7.07
CA ILE A 114 -2.78 -16.07 7.64
C ILE A 114 -2.73 -15.28 8.96
N HIS A 115 -1.73 -15.54 9.80
CA HIS A 115 -1.47 -14.74 10.99
C HIS A 115 -1.19 -13.27 10.66
N GLN A 116 -0.39 -13.03 9.62
CA GLN A 116 -0.10 -11.68 9.12
C GLN A 116 -1.36 -10.97 8.62
N ASP A 117 -2.21 -11.63 7.83
CA ASP A 117 -3.46 -11.07 7.32
C ASP A 117 -4.40 -10.66 8.48
N THR A 118 -4.48 -11.52 9.49
CA THR A 118 -5.32 -11.30 10.69
C THR A 118 -4.82 -10.12 11.51
N LEU A 119 -3.50 -10.05 11.75
CA LEU A 119 -2.85 -8.92 12.42
C LEU A 119 -3.03 -7.61 11.64
N SER A 120 -2.95 -7.69 10.30
CA SER A 120 -3.13 -6.55 9.42
C SER A 120 -4.55 -6.00 9.46
N ALA A 121 -5.56 -6.87 9.46
CA ALA A 121 -6.95 -6.47 9.62
C ALA A 121 -7.23 -5.81 10.98
N TYR A 122 -6.57 -6.26 12.05
CA TYR A 122 -6.64 -5.61 13.36
C TYR A 122 -6.03 -4.19 13.35
N PHE A 123 -4.79 -4.06 12.85
CA PHE A 123 -4.14 -2.75 12.77
C PHE A 123 -4.83 -1.80 11.79
N PHE A 124 -5.49 -2.32 10.76
CA PHE A 124 -6.31 -1.53 9.85
C PHE A 124 -7.45 -0.82 10.60
N LEU A 125 -8.17 -1.51 11.49
CA LEU A 125 -9.19 -0.90 12.34
C LEU A 125 -8.59 0.14 13.29
N CYS A 126 -7.49 -0.22 13.97
CA CYS A 126 -6.89 0.65 14.98
C CYS A 126 -6.34 1.94 14.37
N ARG A 127 -5.57 1.85 13.28
CA ARG A 127 -4.83 2.98 12.70
C ARG A 127 -5.72 3.92 11.88
N TYR A 128 -6.62 3.35 11.08
CA TYR A 128 -7.36 4.13 10.08
C TYR A 128 -8.77 4.49 10.51
N PHE A 129 -9.28 3.83 11.55
CA PHE A 129 -10.62 4.08 12.06
C PHE A 129 -10.64 4.43 13.54
N GLY A 130 -9.47 4.51 14.18
CA GLY A 130 -9.35 4.89 15.60
C GLY A 130 -10.08 3.93 16.55
N VAL A 131 -10.31 2.68 16.12
CA VAL A 131 -11.00 1.68 16.96
C VAL A 131 -10.05 1.27 18.07
N SER A 132 -10.42 1.53 19.33
CA SER A 132 -9.61 1.10 20.46
C SER A 132 -9.72 -0.42 20.68
N ALA A 133 -8.70 -1.03 21.29
CA ALA A 133 -8.64 -2.47 21.49
C ALA A 133 -9.88 -3.02 22.24
N ASN A 134 -10.37 -2.29 23.24
CA ASN A 134 -11.58 -2.64 23.99
C ASN A 134 -12.91 -2.51 23.18
N GLN A 135 -12.86 -1.98 21.96
CA GLN A 135 -13.98 -1.96 21.01
C GLN A 135 -13.87 -3.08 19.97
N VAL A 136 -12.82 -3.91 20.00
CA VAL A 136 -12.62 -5.00 19.03
C VAL A 136 -13.05 -6.33 19.65
N ILE A 137 -13.94 -7.03 18.95
CA ILE A 137 -14.32 -8.42 19.21
C ILE A 137 -13.65 -9.27 18.14
N LEU A 138 -12.85 -10.26 18.54
CA LEU A 138 -12.32 -11.26 17.62
C LEU A 138 -13.30 -12.41 17.51
N CYS A 139 -13.59 -12.86 16.30
CA CYS A 139 -14.41 -14.04 16.08
C CYS A 139 -13.82 -14.89 14.97
N GLY A 140 -13.60 -16.16 15.25
CA GLY A 140 -13.12 -17.14 14.28
C GLY A 140 -14.01 -18.36 14.24
N ARG A 141 -14.23 -18.92 13.05
CA ARG A 141 -14.97 -20.18 12.87
C ARG A 141 -14.09 -21.26 12.27
N SER A 142 -14.09 -22.46 12.85
CA SER A 142 -13.31 -23.60 12.37
C SER A 142 -11.84 -23.20 12.18
N LEU A 143 -11.29 -23.28 10.96
CA LEU A 143 -9.95 -22.75 10.60
C LEU A 143 -9.69 -21.34 11.12
N GLY A 144 -10.68 -20.43 11.03
CA GLY A 144 -10.54 -19.04 11.49
C GLY A 144 -10.40 -18.90 13.00
N SER A 145 -10.72 -19.93 13.79
CA SER A 145 -10.54 -19.90 15.25
C SER A 145 -9.08 -19.76 15.66
N SER A 146 -8.17 -20.44 14.95
CA SER A 146 -6.75 -20.44 15.27
C SER A 146 -6.07 -19.09 15.01
N PRO A 147 -6.19 -18.43 13.85
CA PRO A 147 -5.61 -17.11 13.66
C PRO A 147 -6.25 -16.05 14.57
N ALA A 148 -7.54 -16.16 14.90
CA ALA A 148 -8.17 -15.28 15.88
C ALA A 148 -7.59 -15.47 17.30
N ALA A 149 -7.38 -16.72 17.73
CA ALA A 149 -6.73 -17.03 18.99
C ALA A 149 -5.25 -16.59 19.01
N PHE A 150 -4.52 -16.81 17.91
CA PHE A 150 -3.15 -16.35 17.73
C PHE A 150 -3.07 -14.84 17.92
N LEU A 151 -3.92 -14.07 17.24
CA LEU A 151 -3.92 -12.62 17.39
C LEU A 151 -4.19 -12.20 18.84
N ALA A 152 -5.18 -12.84 19.50
CA ALA A 152 -5.53 -12.53 20.87
C ALA A 152 -4.41 -12.83 21.88
N ALA A 153 -3.60 -13.86 21.63
CA ALA A 153 -2.45 -14.25 22.44
C ALA A 153 -1.21 -13.40 22.13
N PHE A 154 -1.03 -13.03 20.85
CA PHE A 154 0.12 -12.28 20.36
C PHE A 154 0.09 -10.81 20.76
N LEU A 155 -1.10 -10.20 20.85
CA LEU A 155 -1.24 -8.79 21.18
C LEU A 155 -0.90 -8.52 22.66
N PRO A 156 -0.07 -7.51 22.95
CA PRO A 156 0.23 -7.14 24.34
C PRO A 156 -1.02 -6.56 25.04
N PRO A 157 -1.07 -6.56 26.38
CA PRO A 157 -2.26 -6.16 27.15
C PRO A 157 -2.95 -4.84 26.74
N PRO A 158 -2.23 -3.75 26.40
CA PRO A 158 -2.87 -2.50 25.97
C PRO A 158 -3.61 -2.60 24.63
N LEU A 159 -3.27 -3.61 23.82
CA LEU A 159 -3.86 -3.90 22.53
C LEU A 159 -4.75 -5.14 22.57
N SER A 160 -5.05 -5.70 23.74
CA SER A 160 -5.88 -6.91 23.82
C SER A 160 -7.35 -6.59 23.45
N PRO A 161 -7.99 -7.41 22.61
CA PRO A 161 -9.40 -7.25 22.26
C PRO A 161 -10.30 -7.44 23.50
N CYS A 162 -11.55 -6.98 23.46
CA CYS A 162 -12.46 -7.12 24.60
C CYS A 162 -13.03 -8.53 24.76
N LEU A 163 -13.08 -9.31 23.67
CA LEU A 163 -13.67 -10.64 23.65
C LEU A 163 -13.10 -11.46 22.48
N LEU A 164 -12.80 -12.73 22.72
CA LEU A 164 -12.50 -13.72 21.68
C LEU A 164 -13.62 -14.76 21.60
N ILE A 165 -14.26 -14.89 20.44
CA ILE A 165 -15.30 -15.89 20.16
C ILE A 165 -14.72 -16.93 19.20
N LEU A 166 -14.71 -18.19 19.61
CA LEU A 166 -14.24 -19.31 18.80
C LEU A 166 -15.40 -20.26 18.51
N GLN A 167 -15.79 -20.38 17.24
CA GLN A 167 -16.87 -21.26 16.79
C GLN A 167 -16.31 -22.56 16.21
N CYS A 168 -16.73 -23.70 16.73
CA CYS A 168 -16.17 -25.02 16.40
C CYS A 168 -14.62 -25.03 16.36
N PRO A 169 -13.92 -24.56 17.41
CA PRO A 169 -12.46 -24.52 17.41
C PRO A 169 -11.85 -25.92 17.55
N PHE A 170 -10.64 -26.05 17.03
CA PHE A 170 -9.79 -27.22 17.21
C PHE A 170 -8.54 -26.92 18.03
N THR A 171 -7.95 -27.96 18.62
CA THR A 171 -6.70 -27.88 19.42
C THR A 171 -5.47 -27.67 18.53
N ALA A 172 -5.36 -28.45 17.45
CA ALA A 172 -4.36 -28.29 16.40
C ALA A 172 -4.92 -28.79 15.06
N LEU A 173 -4.43 -28.25 13.94
CA LEU A 173 -4.87 -28.71 12.61
C LEU A 173 -4.57 -30.20 12.40
N SER A 174 -3.42 -30.67 12.88
CA SER A 174 -3.05 -32.09 12.85
C SER A 174 -4.07 -32.98 13.55
N ASP A 175 -4.64 -32.53 14.66
CA ASP A 175 -5.60 -33.33 15.44
C ASP A 175 -6.90 -33.53 14.64
N CYS A 176 -7.39 -32.49 13.97
CA CYS A 176 -8.55 -32.61 13.07
C CYS A 176 -8.26 -33.52 11.86
N ILE A 177 -7.08 -33.43 11.27
CA ILE A 177 -6.69 -34.31 10.15
C ILE A 177 -6.66 -35.77 10.61
N ASN A 178 -6.14 -36.04 11.82
CA ASN A 178 -6.08 -37.37 12.41
C ASN A 178 -7.47 -37.98 12.62
N GLU A 179 -8.42 -37.18 13.12
CA GLU A 179 -9.80 -37.61 13.35
C GLU A 179 -10.56 -37.86 12.03
N PHE A 180 -10.24 -37.11 10.97
CA PHE A 180 -10.88 -37.26 9.67
C PHE A 180 -10.31 -38.43 8.82
N SER A 181 -9.00 -38.72 8.90
CA SER A 181 -8.38 -39.82 8.15
C SER A 181 -7.06 -40.29 8.75
N GLN A 182 -7.05 -41.52 9.28
CA GLN A 182 -5.84 -42.15 9.86
C GLN A 182 -4.68 -42.32 8.85
N ASN A 183 -4.97 -42.41 7.54
CA ASN A 183 -3.96 -42.54 6.49
C ASN A 183 -3.36 -41.20 6.02
N ALA A 184 -4.03 -40.08 6.28
CA ALA A 184 -3.54 -38.74 5.91
C ALA A 184 -2.48 -38.20 6.89
N VAL A 185 -2.45 -38.74 8.10
CA VAL A 185 -1.55 -38.39 9.22
C VAL A 185 -0.08 -38.57 8.87
N SER A 186 0.28 -39.72 8.28
CA SER A 186 1.67 -40.01 7.91
C SER A 186 2.20 -39.05 6.85
N ILE A 187 1.35 -38.53 5.98
CA ILE A 187 1.75 -37.59 4.91
C ILE A 187 1.80 -36.16 5.45
N ALA A 188 0.81 -35.75 6.24
CA ALA A 188 0.76 -34.40 6.82
C ALA A 188 1.87 -34.17 7.87
N ASN A 189 2.14 -35.16 8.73
CA ASN A 189 3.23 -35.11 9.71
C ASN A 189 4.61 -35.24 9.04
N PHE A 190 4.75 -36.09 8.01
CA PHE A 190 5.99 -36.18 7.21
C PHE A 190 6.31 -34.89 6.46
N LEU A 191 5.29 -34.11 6.07
CA LEU A 191 5.43 -32.80 5.45
C LEU A 191 5.46 -31.63 6.44
N GLY A 192 5.35 -31.90 7.75
CA GLY A 192 5.54 -30.91 8.81
C GLY A 192 4.39 -29.92 9.02
N TYR A 193 3.14 -30.24 8.63
CA TYR A 193 1.98 -29.37 8.85
C TYR A 193 1.45 -29.41 10.28
N ASN A 194 2.31 -29.12 11.26
CA ASN A 194 1.93 -28.90 12.65
C ASN A 194 1.49 -27.44 12.87
N TRP A 195 0.66 -26.93 11.96
CA TRP A 195 0.17 -25.54 11.97
C TRP A 195 -1.06 -25.39 12.87
N PHE A 196 -1.35 -24.16 13.27
CA PHE A 196 -2.55 -23.75 13.98
C PHE A 196 -2.76 -24.48 15.30
N ARG A 197 -1.70 -24.60 16.10
CA ARG A 197 -1.74 -25.21 17.44
C ARG A 197 -2.38 -24.27 18.46
N THR A 198 -3.69 -24.10 18.36
CA THR A 198 -4.50 -23.29 19.29
C THR A 198 -4.25 -23.68 20.75
N ILE A 199 -4.07 -24.98 21.03
CA ILE A 199 -3.83 -25.51 22.38
C ILE A 199 -2.56 -24.95 23.03
N ASP A 200 -1.54 -24.60 22.24
CA ASP A 200 -0.27 -24.09 22.74
C ASP A 200 -0.35 -22.61 23.13
N ILE A 201 -1.32 -21.86 22.58
CA ILE A 201 -1.40 -20.40 22.71
C ILE A 201 -2.63 -19.92 23.49
N ILE A 202 -3.64 -20.77 23.67
CA ILE A 202 -4.94 -20.37 24.24
C ILE A 202 -4.85 -19.89 25.69
N THR A 203 -3.83 -20.35 26.43
CA THR A 203 -3.58 -19.94 27.82
C THR A 203 -2.97 -18.54 27.94
N ASP A 204 -2.40 -18.02 26.85
CA ASP A 204 -1.80 -16.67 26.81
C ASP A 204 -2.83 -15.59 26.46
N VAL A 205 -4.02 -15.98 25.99
CA VAL A 205 -5.11 -15.06 25.66
C VAL A 205 -5.67 -14.41 26.94
N SER A 206 -5.38 -13.12 27.10
CA SER A 206 -5.70 -12.31 28.28
C SER A 206 -7.17 -11.87 28.38
N CYS A 207 -7.88 -11.81 27.26
CA CYS A 207 -9.29 -11.43 27.22
C CYS A 207 -10.24 -12.62 27.52
N PRO A 208 -11.51 -12.37 27.89
CA PRO A 208 -12.50 -13.42 28.00
C PRO A 208 -12.66 -14.21 26.70
N VAL A 209 -12.83 -15.53 26.80
CA VAL A 209 -13.00 -16.42 25.66
C VAL A 209 -14.39 -17.04 25.68
N VAL A 210 -15.04 -17.10 24.51
CA VAL A 210 -16.26 -17.86 24.28
C VAL A 210 -15.94 -19.02 23.35
N LEU A 211 -16.20 -20.24 23.81
CA LEU A 211 -16.19 -21.45 23.00
C LEU A 211 -17.64 -21.74 22.59
N HIS A 212 -17.94 -21.70 21.30
CA HIS A 212 -19.27 -21.94 20.76
C HIS A 212 -19.25 -23.17 19.85
N HIS A 213 -20.00 -24.23 20.18
CA HIS A 213 -19.86 -25.51 19.50
C HIS A 213 -21.19 -26.28 19.40
N GLY A 214 -21.41 -26.98 18.29
CA GLY A 214 -22.51 -27.94 18.15
C GLY A 214 -22.21 -29.26 18.85
N THR A 215 -23.20 -29.88 19.50
CA THR A 215 -22.97 -31.15 20.23
C THR A 215 -22.75 -32.37 19.32
N HIS A 216 -23.14 -32.27 18.04
CA HIS A 216 -23.04 -33.31 17.03
C HIS A 216 -22.07 -32.94 15.89
N ASP A 217 -21.06 -32.12 16.18
CA ASP A 217 -20.02 -31.80 15.21
C ASP A 217 -19.14 -33.04 14.93
N THR A 218 -19.27 -33.57 13.71
CA THR A 218 -18.50 -34.73 13.22
C THR A 218 -17.28 -34.34 12.39
N THR A 219 -17.04 -33.05 12.18
CA THR A 219 -15.85 -32.54 11.47
C THR A 219 -14.78 -32.11 12.45
N VAL A 220 -15.16 -31.38 13.49
CA VAL A 220 -14.30 -31.00 14.61
C VAL A 220 -15.03 -31.40 15.87
N SER A 221 -14.59 -32.44 16.56
CA SER A 221 -15.29 -32.90 17.76
C SER A 221 -15.37 -31.79 18.82
N ILE A 222 -16.53 -31.68 19.51
CA ILE A 222 -16.69 -30.78 20.66
C ILE A 222 -15.65 -31.02 21.77
N ASN A 223 -15.04 -32.20 21.81
CA ASN A 223 -13.92 -32.52 22.69
C ASN A 223 -12.75 -31.54 22.59
N HIS A 224 -12.51 -30.94 21.42
CA HIS A 224 -11.51 -29.88 21.29
C HIS A 224 -11.86 -28.65 22.14
N SER A 225 -13.15 -28.25 22.19
CA SER A 225 -13.57 -27.14 23.05
C SER A 225 -13.42 -27.49 24.53
N TYR A 226 -13.75 -28.71 24.94
CA TYR A 226 -13.49 -29.15 26.32
C TYR A 226 -11.99 -29.16 26.65
N ALA A 227 -11.13 -29.57 25.72
CA ALA A 227 -9.69 -29.55 25.91
C ALA A 227 -9.14 -28.12 26.06
N LEU A 228 -9.57 -27.19 25.19
CA LEU A 228 -9.18 -25.79 25.25
C LEU A 228 -9.69 -25.11 26.53
N GLN A 229 -10.92 -25.40 26.95
CA GLN A 229 -11.49 -24.91 28.21
C GLN A 229 -10.66 -25.38 29.40
N ARG A 230 -10.39 -26.69 29.50
CA ARG A 230 -9.56 -27.26 30.56
C ARG A 230 -8.17 -26.62 30.61
N ALA A 231 -7.52 -26.43 29.46
CA ALA A 231 -6.21 -25.79 29.40
C ALA A 231 -6.24 -24.38 30.01
N ARG A 232 -7.25 -23.57 29.68
CA ARG A 232 -7.44 -22.23 30.26
C ARG A 232 -7.78 -22.26 31.75
N ASP A 233 -8.65 -23.16 32.17
CA ASP A 233 -9.07 -23.29 33.57
C ASP A 233 -7.91 -23.70 34.49
N THR A 234 -6.96 -24.48 33.95
CA THR A 234 -5.75 -24.91 34.67
C THR A 234 -4.52 -24.02 34.44
N ALA A 235 -4.65 -22.93 33.68
CA ALA A 235 -3.54 -22.04 33.39
C ALA A 235 -3.06 -21.30 34.65
N ALA A 236 -1.80 -20.89 34.68
CA ALA A 236 -1.24 -20.15 35.81
C ALA A 236 -1.97 -18.81 36.10
N LYS A 237 -2.57 -18.21 35.06
CA LYS A 237 -3.39 -16.99 35.13
C LYS A 237 -4.71 -17.24 34.41
N PRO A 238 -5.68 -17.90 35.06
CA PRO A 238 -6.94 -18.22 34.41
C PRO A 238 -7.69 -16.93 34.09
N CYS A 239 -8.23 -16.86 32.88
CA CYS A 239 -9.15 -15.80 32.46
C CYS A 239 -10.47 -16.44 32.04
N VAL A 240 -11.56 -15.68 32.17
CA VAL A 240 -12.92 -16.19 32.03
C VAL A 240 -13.11 -16.90 30.68
N THR A 241 -13.67 -18.11 30.75
CA THR A 241 -14.01 -18.93 29.57
C THR A 241 -15.48 -19.32 29.66
N TYR A 242 -16.26 -19.00 28.63
CA TYR A 242 -17.66 -19.38 28.50
C TYR A 242 -17.79 -20.51 27.48
N LEU A 243 -18.62 -21.49 27.76
CA LEU A 243 -18.98 -22.55 26.81
C LEU A 243 -20.45 -22.42 26.41
N TYR A 244 -20.70 -22.22 25.12
CA TYR A 244 -22.01 -22.19 24.50
C TYR A 244 -22.16 -23.42 23.61
N GLN A 245 -23.15 -24.26 23.91
CA GLN A 245 -23.41 -25.49 23.18
C GLN A 245 -24.74 -25.38 22.43
N GLU A 246 -24.76 -25.74 21.15
CA GLU A 246 -25.99 -25.89 20.40
C GLU A 246 -26.33 -27.37 20.25
N ASP A 247 -27.40 -27.78 20.91
CA ASP A 247 -27.81 -29.18 20.93
C ASP A 247 -28.30 -29.65 19.54
N GLY A 248 -27.91 -30.87 19.15
CA GLY A 248 -28.24 -31.45 17.84
C GLY A 248 -27.52 -30.83 16.63
N LYS A 249 -26.73 -29.77 16.83
CA LYS A 249 -26.03 -29.06 15.74
C LYS A 249 -24.67 -29.67 15.42
N GLY A 250 -24.30 -29.65 14.14
CA GLY A 250 -22.99 -30.04 13.62
C GLY A 250 -22.14 -28.84 13.16
N HIS A 251 -21.10 -29.11 12.37
CA HIS A 251 -20.07 -28.11 11.99
C HIS A 251 -20.60 -26.93 11.17
N ASN A 252 -21.55 -27.22 10.28
CA ASN A 252 -21.97 -26.31 9.23
C ASN A 252 -23.32 -25.63 9.47
N ASP A 253 -24.03 -25.99 10.54
CA ASP A 253 -25.41 -25.56 10.82
C ASP A 253 -25.60 -24.89 12.19
N LEU A 254 -24.51 -24.37 12.78
CA LEU A 254 -24.56 -23.41 13.89
C LEU A 254 -25.45 -22.21 13.53
N SER A 255 -26.18 -21.70 14.52
CA SER A 255 -27.12 -20.61 14.36
C SER A 255 -26.43 -19.25 14.48
N SER A 256 -26.56 -18.42 13.45
CA SER A 256 -26.14 -17.02 13.54
C SER A 256 -26.91 -16.24 14.61
N ALA A 257 -28.13 -16.68 14.98
CA ALA A 257 -28.88 -16.08 16.09
C ALA A 257 -28.20 -16.37 17.45
N THR A 258 -27.56 -17.53 17.61
CA THR A 258 -26.78 -17.85 18.81
C THR A 258 -25.54 -16.97 18.89
N LEU A 259 -24.84 -16.71 17.77
CA LEU A 259 -23.74 -15.75 17.74
C LEU A 259 -24.20 -14.33 18.11
N VAL A 260 -25.34 -13.87 17.58
CA VAL A 260 -25.95 -12.58 17.95
C VAL A 260 -26.23 -12.51 19.45
N ARG A 261 -26.78 -13.59 20.03
CA ARG A 261 -27.04 -13.69 21.47
C ARG A 261 -25.74 -13.60 22.29
N ILE A 262 -24.71 -14.36 21.92
CA ILE A 262 -23.40 -14.33 22.58
C ILE A 262 -22.85 -12.89 22.60
N ILE A 263 -22.86 -12.20 21.46
CA ILE A 263 -22.35 -10.83 21.37
C ILE A 263 -23.15 -9.90 22.30
N ARG A 264 -24.49 -9.97 22.27
CA ARG A 264 -25.35 -9.13 23.13
C ARG A 264 -25.17 -9.41 24.63
N GLU A 265 -24.93 -10.66 25.02
CA GLU A 265 -24.77 -11.05 26.42
C GLU A 265 -23.37 -10.75 26.98
N ARG A 266 -22.33 -10.79 26.13
CA ARG A 266 -20.92 -10.76 26.58
C ARG A 266 -20.18 -9.48 26.29
N VAL A 267 -20.70 -8.62 25.40
CA VAL A 267 -20.06 -7.35 25.04
C VAL A 267 -20.68 -6.22 25.86
N VAL A 268 -19.85 -5.55 26.65
CA VAL A 268 -20.28 -4.43 27.51
C VAL A 268 -20.28 -3.13 26.71
N THR A 269 -21.44 -2.51 26.53
CA THR A 269 -21.62 -1.33 25.67
C THR A 269 -21.81 -0.01 26.42
N GLU A 270 -22.24 -0.05 27.69
CA GLU A 270 -22.78 1.10 28.44
C GLU A 270 -21.80 2.25 28.70
N ALA A 271 -20.49 2.02 28.50
CA ALA A 271 -19.44 3.01 28.75
C ALA A 271 -18.65 3.44 27.50
N LEU A 272 -19.01 2.97 26.31
CA LEU A 272 -18.21 3.20 25.09
C LEU A 272 -18.92 4.12 24.09
N PRO A 273 -18.19 5.07 23.47
CA PRO A 273 -18.75 5.91 22.43
C PRO A 273 -19.07 5.10 21.17
N LEU A 274 -19.98 5.63 20.34
CA LEU A 274 -20.25 5.09 19.02
C LEU A 274 -19.02 5.17 18.12
N LEU A 275 -18.83 4.13 17.30
CA LEU A 275 -17.75 4.06 16.33
C LEU A 275 -17.95 5.05 15.20
N THR A 276 -16.86 5.71 14.86
CA THR A 276 -16.82 6.73 13.81
C THR A 276 -15.97 6.26 12.65
N LEU A 277 -16.58 5.53 11.71
CA LEU A 277 -15.87 4.88 10.60
C LEU A 277 -15.81 5.75 9.32
N HIS A 278 -15.36 7.01 9.43
CA HIS A 278 -15.42 8.02 8.36
C HIS A 278 -14.52 7.73 7.13
N HIS A 279 -13.50 6.89 7.28
CA HIS A 279 -12.48 6.67 6.25
C HIS A 279 -12.76 5.48 5.31
N SER A 280 -13.94 4.85 5.40
CA SER A 280 -14.20 3.59 4.68
C SER A 280 -14.10 3.73 3.16
N ARG A 281 -14.36 4.94 2.63
CA ARG A 281 -14.26 5.23 1.19
C ARG A 281 -12.82 5.32 0.68
N LEU A 282 -11.86 5.64 1.55
CA LEU A 282 -10.45 5.82 1.19
C LEU A 282 -9.74 4.50 0.89
N PHE A 283 -10.31 3.41 1.37
CA PHE A 283 -9.78 2.06 1.19
C PHE A 283 -10.60 1.25 0.19
N LEU A 284 -11.55 1.87 -0.51
CA LEU A 284 -12.37 1.14 -1.48
C LEU A 284 -11.48 0.56 -2.58
N ALA A 285 -11.60 -0.74 -2.80
CA ALA A 285 -10.98 -1.41 -3.92
C ALA A 285 -11.69 -0.98 -5.20
N ASN A 286 -10.99 -0.25 -6.05
CA ASN A 286 -11.43 0.07 -7.40
C ASN A 286 -11.05 -1.04 -8.37
N SER A 287 -11.74 -1.10 -9.52
CA SER A 287 -11.45 -2.10 -10.54
C SER A 287 -9.96 -2.06 -10.93
N PRO A 288 -9.28 -3.23 -10.98
CA PRO A 288 -7.86 -3.29 -11.31
C PRO A 288 -7.57 -2.62 -12.66
N VAL A 289 -6.53 -1.78 -12.69
CA VAL A 289 -6.17 -1.05 -13.92
C VAL A 289 -5.15 -1.80 -14.79
N TYR A 290 -4.63 -2.94 -14.34
CA TYR A 290 -3.56 -3.67 -15.04
C TYR A 290 -3.92 -3.97 -16.49
N GLU A 291 -5.02 -4.68 -16.74
CA GLU A 291 -5.47 -5.04 -18.09
C GLU A 291 -5.68 -3.80 -18.97
N ARG A 292 -6.24 -2.74 -18.39
CA ARG A 292 -6.47 -1.48 -19.10
C ARG A 292 -5.16 -0.80 -19.52
N LEU A 293 -4.11 -0.89 -18.70
CA LEU A 293 -2.84 -0.22 -18.93
C LEU A 293 -1.84 -1.08 -19.72
N PHE A 294 -1.83 -2.38 -19.50
CA PHE A 294 -0.76 -3.27 -19.97
C PHE A 294 -1.21 -4.32 -20.97
N CYS A 295 -2.50 -4.37 -21.32
CA CYS A 295 -3.01 -5.30 -22.32
C CYS A 295 -3.72 -4.58 -23.48
N ASN A 296 -3.65 -5.21 -24.65
CA ASN A 296 -4.42 -4.82 -25.83
C ASN A 296 -5.88 -5.28 -25.70
N ASP A 297 -6.70 -4.98 -26.71
CA ASP A 297 -8.14 -5.27 -26.64
C ASP A 297 -8.48 -6.76 -26.75
N SER A 298 -7.49 -7.62 -27.11
CA SER A 298 -7.61 -9.08 -27.05
C SER A 298 -7.12 -9.69 -25.73
N GLY A 299 -6.69 -8.88 -24.76
CA GLY A 299 -6.16 -9.33 -23.47
C GLY A 299 -4.70 -9.80 -23.51
N SER A 300 -3.98 -9.57 -24.61
CA SER A 300 -2.56 -9.86 -24.71
C SER A 300 -1.73 -8.71 -24.15
N GLY A 301 -0.77 -9.04 -23.29
CA GLY A 301 0.12 -8.05 -22.67
C GLY A 301 1.06 -7.37 -23.69
N PHE A 302 1.33 -6.09 -23.51
CA PHE A 302 2.32 -5.35 -24.29
C PHE A 302 3.73 -5.85 -24.01
N ALA A 303 4.57 -5.95 -25.05
CA ALA A 303 5.95 -6.40 -24.92
C ALA A 303 6.86 -5.29 -24.39
N THR A 304 6.64 -4.04 -24.82
CA THR A 304 7.50 -2.90 -24.47
C THR A 304 6.73 -1.72 -23.88
N LEU A 305 7.43 -0.90 -23.08
CA LEU A 305 6.89 0.33 -22.50
C LEU A 305 6.40 1.30 -23.58
N LYS A 306 7.01 1.27 -24.77
CA LYS A 306 6.62 2.09 -25.90
C LYS A 306 5.24 1.69 -26.42
N GLU A 307 4.96 0.40 -26.55
CA GLU A 307 3.62 -0.11 -26.91
C GLU A 307 2.58 0.28 -25.87
N ALA A 308 2.88 0.10 -24.58
CA ALA A 308 1.98 0.47 -23.49
C ALA A 308 1.67 1.98 -23.50
N THR A 309 2.70 2.83 -23.59
CA THR A 309 2.51 4.30 -23.64
C THR A 309 1.79 4.78 -24.90
N ALA A 310 1.97 4.11 -26.04
CA ALA A 310 1.19 4.38 -27.24
C ALA A 310 -0.29 4.05 -27.03
N SER A 311 -0.61 2.89 -26.43
CA SER A 311 -1.97 2.51 -26.06
C SER A 311 -2.62 3.49 -25.08
N TRP A 312 -1.86 3.99 -24.10
CA TRP A 312 -2.35 4.96 -23.11
C TRP A 312 -2.88 6.24 -23.74
N SER A 313 -2.25 6.71 -24.83
CA SER A 313 -2.73 7.90 -25.53
C SER A 313 -4.18 7.76 -26.01
N ALA A 314 -4.60 6.56 -26.41
CA ALA A 314 -5.97 6.30 -26.82
C ALA A 314 -6.92 6.03 -25.63
N LYS A 315 -6.42 5.45 -24.54
CA LYS A 315 -7.23 4.95 -23.41
C LYS A 315 -7.35 5.93 -22.24
N LEU A 316 -6.47 6.92 -22.15
CA LEU A 316 -6.36 7.86 -21.04
C LEU A 316 -6.57 9.29 -21.53
N SER A 317 -7.30 10.08 -20.75
CA SER A 317 -7.52 11.51 -21.00
C SER A 317 -7.34 12.29 -19.71
N LEU A 318 -6.65 13.42 -19.80
CA LEU A 318 -6.41 14.33 -18.68
C LEU A 318 -7.72 15.02 -18.23
N HIS A 319 -8.74 15.09 -19.08
CA HIS A 319 -10.06 15.59 -18.72
C HIS A 319 -10.69 14.79 -17.60
N PHE A 320 -10.53 13.46 -17.59
CA PHE A 320 -11.02 12.62 -16.51
C PHE A 320 -10.22 12.76 -15.20
N CYS A 321 -9.14 13.53 -15.22
CA CYS A 321 -8.43 13.96 -14.02
C CYS A 321 -8.86 15.33 -13.53
N ALA A 322 -9.69 16.03 -14.29
CA ALA A 322 -10.43 17.19 -13.80
C ALA A 322 -11.40 16.77 -12.68
N PRO A 323 -11.99 17.73 -11.95
CA PRO A 323 -12.83 17.40 -10.80
C PRO A 323 -14.10 16.64 -11.21
N PRO A 324 -14.49 15.55 -10.51
CA PRO A 324 -13.89 15.03 -9.27
C PRO A 324 -12.59 14.22 -9.54
N LEU A 325 -11.59 14.33 -8.66
CA LEU A 325 -10.28 13.64 -8.77
C LEU A 325 -10.37 12.11 -8.61
N ASP A 326 -11.55 11.52 -8.73
CA ASP A 326 -11.86 10.13 -8.42
C ASP A 326 -11.15 9.13 -9.34
N ARG A 327 -10.81 9.53 -10.57
CA ARG A 327 -10.09 8.71 -11.55
C ARG A 327 -8.62 9.10 -11.73
N LEU A 328 -8.14 10.11 -10.99
CA LEU A 328 -6.75 10.57 -11.11
C LEU A 328 -5.75 9.43 -10.85
N TYR A 329 -6.07 8.52 -9.93
CA TYR A 329 -5.23 7.38 -9.60
C TYR A 329 -4.85 6.53 -10.82
N VAL A 330 -5.68 6.45 -11.86
CA VAL A 330 -5.40 5.68 -13.08
C VAL A 330 -4.19 6.27 -13.82
N LEU A 331 -4.16 7.59 -13.99
CA LEU A 331 -3.00 8.29 -14.58
C LEU A 331 -1.78 8.19 -13.68
N LEU A 332 -1.94 8.40 -12.38
CA LEU A 332 -0.83 8.30 -11.43
C LEU A 332 -0.18 6.92 -11.46
N THR A 333 -1.00 5.86 -11.49
CA THR A 333 -0.52 4.47 -11.58
C THR A 333 0.28 4.24 -12.85
N ALA A 334 -0.26 4.65 -14.01
CA ALA A 334 0.43 4.54 -15.29
C ALA A 334 1.77 5.29 -15.30
N SER A 335 1.78 6.54 -14.83
CA SER A 335 2.97 7.38 -14.71
C SER A 335 4.02 6.78 -13.80
N VAL A 336 3.63 6.30 -12.62
CA VAL A 336 4.55 5.65 -11.68
C VAL A 336 5.15 4.38 -12.29
N CYS A 337 4.35 3.51 -12.91
CA CYS A 337 4.86 2.31 -13.58
C CYS A 337 5.91 2.66 -14.64
N ALA A 338 5.63 3.63 -15.51
CA ALA A 338 6.56 4.06 -16.54
C ALA A 338 7.83 4.70 -15.95
N PHE A 339 7.68 5.55 -14.93
CA PHE A 339 8.81 6.16 -14.22
C PHE A 339 9.72 5.10 -13.58
N THR A 340 9.14 4.12 -12.90
CA THR A 340 9.88 3.07 -12.20
C THR A 340 10.58 2.11 -13.16
N MET A 341 9.96 1.77 -14.30
CA MET A 341 10.63 1.00 -15.35
C MET A 341 11.86 1.74 -15.93
N LYS A 342 11.76 3.06 -16.13
CA LYS A 342 12.92 3.89 -16.53
C LYS A 342 14.00 3.92 -15.44
N CYS A 343 13.62 4.04 -14.16
CA CYS A 343 14.56 3.96 -13.05
C CYS A 343 15.29 2.62 -13.02
N ALA A 344 14.60 1.50 -13.30
CA ALA A 344 15.21 0.17 -13.33
C ALA A 344 16.27 0.04 -14.43
N ARG A 345 16.02 0.59 -15.63
CA ARG A 345 17.02 0.64 -16.70
C ARG A 345 18.26 1.41 -16.28
N VAL A 346 18.10 2.63 -15.76
CA VAL A 346 19.24 3.47 -15.37
C VAL A 346 19.98 2.91 -14.15
N TRP A 347 19.26 2.25 -13.25
CA TRP A 347 19.88 1.48 -12.17
C TRP A 347 20.80 0.39 -12.72
N GLN A 348 20.38 -0.37 -13.73
CA GLN A 348 21.23 -1.38 -14.36
C GLN A 348 22.46 -0.77 -15.04
N THR A 349 22.32 0.37 -15.70
CA THR A 349 23.46 1.13 -16.25
C THR A 349 24.47 1.49 -15.15
N TYR A 350 24.00 2.00 -14.00
CA TYR A 350 24.85 2.27 -12.85
C TYR A 350 25.57 1.00 -12.33
N CYS A 351 24.86 -0.13 -12.27
CA CYS A 351 25.46 -1.42 -11.87
C CYS A 351 26.55 -1.87 -12.85
N ALA A 352 26.30 -1.72 -14.16
CA ALA A 352 27.23 -2.10 -15.20
C ALA A 352 28.51 -1.26 -15.16
N LEU A 353 28.36 0.05 -14.94
CA LEU A 353 29.49 0.97 -14.76
C LEU A 353 30.34 0.59 -13.52
N ILE A 354 29.73 0.24 -12.39
CA ILE A 354 30.48 -0.28 -11.23
C ILE A 354 31.24 -1.55 -11.59
N LYS A 355 30.57 -2.51 -12.24
CA LYS A 355 31.16 -3.82 -12.58
C LYS A 355 32.33 -3.66 -13.56
N LYS A 356 32.19 -2.83 -14.58
CA LYS A 356 33.20 -2.54 -15.60
C LYS A 356 34.49 -1.98 -15.01
N ASN A 357 34.39 -1.21 -13.93
CA ASN A 357 35.53 -0.55 -13.30
C ASN A 357 36.14 -1.34 -12.11
N LEU A 358 35.82 -2.65 -11.99
CA LEU A 358 36.47 -3.63 -11.10
C LEU A 358 36.68 -3.14 -9.65
N CYS A 359 35.73 -2.38 -9.09
CA CYS A 359 35.85 -1.87 -7.73
C CYS A 359 35.59 -2.97 -6.68
N GLY A 360 36.49 -3.95 -6.56
CA GLY A 360 36.42 -5.08 -5.62
C GLY A 360 36.42 -4.67 -4.14
N GLY A 361 36.83 -3.42 -3.83
CA GLY A 361 36.75 -2.82 -2.49
C GLY A 361 35.62 -1.78 -2.29
N ALA A 362 34.98 -1.28 -3.35
CA ALA A 362 33.91 -0.27 -3.26
C ALA A 362 32.50 -0.87 -3.13
N VAL A 363 32.41 -2.19 -2.92
CA VAL A 363 31.14 -2.91 -2.74
C VAL A 363 30.40 -2.46 -1.46
N GLN A 364 31.10 -1.83 -0.50
CA GLN A 364 30.53 -1.37 0.77
C GLN A 364 29.76 -0.02 0.69
N GLU A 365 29.90 0.78 -0.37
CA GLU A 365 29.23 2.11 -0.50
C GLU A 365 28.29 2.22 -1.71
N ARG A 366 27.69 1.11 -2.14
CA ARG A 366 26.70 1.19 -3.22
C ARG A 366 25.47 1.97 -2.77
N CYS A 367 25.07 2.97 -3.56
CA CYS A 367 23.83 3.72 -3.35
C CYS A 367 22.65 2.75 -3.17
N PRO A 368 21.93 2.76 -2.03
CA PRO A 368 20.76 1.89 -1.83
C PRO A 368 19.68 2.19 -2.87
N LYS A 369 18.91 1.18 -3.29
CA LYS A 369 17.85 1.35 -4.31
C LYS A 369 16.84 2.45 -3.94
N ASP A 370 16.49 2.56 -2.65
CA ASP A 370 15.55 3.58 -2.17
C ASP A 370 16.12 5.00 -2.35
N VAL A 371 17.40 5.19 -2.03
CA VAL A 371 18.11 6.46 -2.26
C VAL A 371 18.21 6.75 -3.75
N PHE A 372 18.50 5.72 -4.57
CA PHE A 372 18.58 5.87 -6.02
C PHE A 372 17.25 6.31 -6.64
N ILE A 373 16.12 5.72 -6.23
CA ILE A 373 14.78 6.14 -6.69
C ILE A 373 14.51 7.59 -6.26
N ARG A 374 14.86 7.98 -5.03
CA ARG A 374 14.72 9.37 -4.56
C ARG A 374 15.56 10.35 -5.39
N ARG A 375 16.79 9.98 -5.76
CA ARG A 375 17.63 10.76 -6.69
C ARG A 375 16.97 10.88 -8.07
N CYS A 376 16.38 9.81 -8.60
CA CYS A 376 15.60 9.90 -9.84
C CYS A 376 14.40 10.85 -9.70
N LEU A 377 13.65 10.80 -8.60
CA LEU A 377 12.52 11.72 -8.34
C LEU A 377 12.99 13.18 -8.30
N ALA A 378 14.11 13.43 -7.62
CA ALA A 378 14.71 14.75 -7.49
C ALA A 378 15.16 15.29 -8.86
N CYS A 379 15.91 14.50 -9.64
CA CYS A 379 16.51 14.93 -10.91
C CYS A 379 15.51 14.96 -12.07
N TRP A 380 14.62 13.97 -12.18
CA TRP A 380 13.73 13.82 -13.34
C TRP A 380 12.34 14.42 -13.11
N GLY A 381 12.02 14.78 -11.86
CA GLY A 381 10.69 15.19 -11.46
C GLY A 381 9.81 14.01 -11.02
N SER A 382 9.03 14.23 -9.96
CA SER A 382 8.10 13.23 -9.46
C SER A 382 7.04 12.86 -10.51
N PRO A 383 6.69 11.57 -10.69
CA PRO A 383 5.57 11.14 -11.55
C PRO A 383 4.20 11.56 -10.99
N LEU A 384 4.14 12.03 -9.75
CA LEU A 384 2.94 12.52 -9.06
C LEU A 384 2.82 14.06 -9.06
N ALA A 385 3.62 14.74 -9.88
CA ALA A 385 3.66 16.19 -9.94
C ALA A 385 3.17 16.75 -11.27
N VAL A 386 2.74 18.01 -11.21
CA VAL A 386 2.60 18.89 -12.35
C VAL A 386 3.89 19.67 -12.54
N HIS A 387 4.52 19.50 -13.70
CA HIS A 387 5.76 20.17 -14.06
C HIS A 387 5.61 21.03 -15.31
N ILE A 388 6.52 21.99 -15.47
CA ILE A 388 6.69 22.75 -16.72
C ILE A 388 8.10 22.49 -17.28
N ALA A 389 8.17 22.22 -18.58
CA ALA A 389 9.43 22.11 -19.30
C ALA A 389 9.93 23.51 -19.71
N VAL A 390 11.02 23.98 -19.08
CA VAL A 390 11.41 25.41 -19.16
C VAL A 390 12.30 25.72 -20.38
N GLN A 391 12.83 24.74 -21.11
CA GLN A 391 13.75 25.00 -22.25
C GLN A 391 13.05 25.13 -23.62
N ARG A 392 11.81 24.65 -23.81
CA ARG A 392 11.05 24.74 -25.08
C ARG A 392 10.20 26.02 -25.21
N VAL A 393 10.79 27.18 -24.94
CA VAL A 393 10.07 28.46 -24.76
C VAL A 393 9.48 29.06 -26.06
N ASN A 394 9.64 28.45 -27.24
CA ASN A 394 9.38 29.16 -28.50
C ASN A 394 8.22 28.68 -29.39
N SER A 395 7.30 27.80 -28.96
CA SER A 395 6.07 27.62 -29.76
C SER A 395 4.84 27.11 -29.03
N THR A 396 4.96 26.29 -27.99
CA THR A 396 3.83 25.83 -27.17
C THR A 396 4.35 25.43 -25.79
N ARG A 397 3.90 26.09 -24.71
CA ARG A 397 4.33 25.77 -23.33
C ARG A 397 3.79 24.39 -22.95
N GLU A 398 4.63 23.36 -23.07
CA GLU A 398 4.31 22.00 -22.66
C GLU A 398 4.26 21.92 -21.13
N VAL A 399 3.12 21.47 -20.60
CA VAL A 399 2.90 21.17 -19.19
C VAL A 399 2.87 19.66 -19.05
N ARG A 400 3.63 19.12 -18.09
CA ARG A 400 3.60 17.70 -17.76
C ARG A 400 2.75 17.48 -16.53
N CYS A 401 1.52 17.08 -16.73
CA CYS A 401 0.62 16.69 -15.66
C CYS A 401 0.81 15.20 -15.39
N PHE A 402 1.43 14.88 -14.25
CA PHE A 402 1.60 13.50 -13.80
C PHE A 402 2.30 12.61 -14.85
N GLY A 403 3.38 13.12 -15.45
CA GLY A 403 4.12 12.42 -16.51
C GLY A 403 3.54 12.52 -17.93
N PHE A 404 2.29 12.98 -18.08
CA PHE A 404 1.63 13.16 -19.38
C PHE A 404 1.73 14.61 -19.86
N ALA A 405 2.09 14.79 -21.12
CA ALA A 405 2.22 16.09 -21.76
C ALA A 405 0.85 16.64 -22.18
N THR A 406 0.66 17.94 -21.94
CA THR A 406 -0.44 18.76 -22.47
C THR A 406 0.08 20.16 -22.78
N CYS A 407 -0.71 20.96 -23.48
CA CYS A 407 -0.40 22.37 -23.73
C CYS A 407 -1.09 23.25 -22.69
N ARG A 408 -0.42 24.33 -22.29
CA ARG A 408 -0.94 25.33 -21.34
C ARG A 408 -2.32 25.89 -21.67
N ASP A 409 -2.61 26.09 -22.95
CA ASP A 409 -3.85 26.68 -23.45
C ASP A 409 -4.81 25.63 -24.05
N ALA A 410 -4.47 24.34 -23.98
CA ALA A 410 -5.32 23.28 -24.49
C ALA A 410 -6.40 22.90 -23.47
N MET A 411 -7.61 22.59 -23.97
CA MET A 411 -8.61 21.91 -23.15
C MET A 411 -8.06 20.54 -22.75
N LEU A 412 -8.32 20.11 -21.51
CA LEU A 412 -7.90 18.82 -20.97
C LEU A 412 -8.43 17.60 -21.76
N ASP A 413 -9.31 17.84 -22.74
CA ASP A 413 -9.97 16.86 -23.59
C ASP A 413 -9.00 16.13 -24.54
N ALA A 414 -7.77 16.61 -24.68
CA ALA A 414 -6.75 15.98 -25.51
C ALA A 414 -6.30 14.60 -24.96
N PRO A 415 -5.90 13.67 -25.85
CA PRO A 415 -5.21 12.43 -25.50
C PRO A 415 -4.05 12.61 -24.53
N ALA A 416 -3.92 11.75 -23.52
CA ALA A 416 -2.81 11.81 -22.57
C ALA A 416 -1.53 11.22 -23.20
N LEU A 417 -0.59 12.08 -23.60
CA LEU A 417 0.67 11.65 -24.23
C LEU A 417 1.79 11.50 -23.21
N TYR A 418 2.21 10.27 -22.92
CA TYR A 418 3.36 10.03 -22.03
C TYR A 418 4.68 10.24 -22.77
N GLN A 419 5.53 11.13 -22.27
CA GLN A 419 6.84 11.36 -22.90
C GLN A 419 7.86 10.30 -22.48
N THR A 420 8.24 9.45 -23.44
CA THR A 420 9.29 8.43 -23.24
C THR A 420 10.66 9.06 -23.12
N LYS A 421 10.95 10.07 -23.94
CA LYS A 421 12.21 10.82 -23.95
C LYS A 421 11.95 12.27 -23.58
N SER A 422 12.19 12.62 -22.32
CA SER A 422 12.52 13.99 -22.04
C SER A 422 13.52 14.07 -20.92
N THR A 423 14.67 14.58 -21.31
CA THR A 423 15.76 14.90 -20.42
C THR A 423 15.57 16.31 -19.84
N GLU A 424 14.67 17.15 -20.36
CA GLU A 424 14.60 18.57 -20.03
C GLU A 424 14.39 18.86 -18.54
N PRO A 425 15.05 19.91 -17.99
CA PRO A 425 14.87 20.30 -16.61
C PRO A 425 13.44 20.79 -16.36
N LEU A 426 12.83 20.25 -15.31
CA LEU A 426 11.43 20.46 -14.96
C LEU A 426 11.28 21.41 -13.77
N LEU A 427 10.39 22.39 -13.91
CA LEU A 427 9.91 23.22 -12.80
C LEU A 427 8.69 22.57 -12.16
N SER A 428 8.78 22.21 -10.87
CA SER A 428 7.66 21.66 -10.10
C SER A 428 6.66 22.76 -9.74
N VAL A 429 5.37 22.55 -10.03
CA VAL A 429 4.29 23.51 -9.72
C VAL A 429 3.45 23.02 -8.54
N LEU A 430 3.03 21.77 -8.59
CA LEU A 430 2.29 21.07 -7.55
C LEU A 430 2.78 19.63 -7.53
N GLU A 431 2.97 19.07 -6.34
CA GLU A 431 3.45 17.71 -6.19
C GLU A 431 2.71 16.98 -5.08
N ILE A 432 2.08 15.84 -5.41
CA ILE A 432 1.54 14.94 -4.39
C ILE A 432 2.71 14.14 -3.82
N ALA A 433 2.79 14.06 -2.50
CA ALA A 433 3.86 13.35 -1.83
C ALA A 433 3.97 11.87 -2.24
N VAL A 434 5.20 11.41 -2.47
CA VAL A 434 5.50 9.99 -2.68
C VAL A 434 5.56 9.33 -1.31
N THR A 435 4.55 8.52 -1.02
CA THR A 435 4.37 7.82 0.26
C THR A 435 5.50 6.78 0.48
N PRO A 436 5.83 6.42 1.72
CA PRO A 436 6.75 5.30 1.98
C PRO A 436 6.27 3.97 1.35
N GLY A 437 4.96 3.72 1.36
CA GLY A 437 4.35 2.55 0.71
C GLY A 437 4.55 2.55 -0.80
N LEU A 438 4.35 3.69 -1.45
CA LEU A 438 4.57 3.88 -2.87
C LEU A 438 6.05 3.68 -3.24
N LEU A 439 6.96 4.25 -2.44
CA LEU A 439 8.41 4.06 -2.64
C LEU A 439 8.80 2.57 -2.51
N SER A 440 8.25 1.85 -1.54
CA SER A 440 8.45 0.41 -1.37
C SER A 440 8.00 -0.37 -2.61
N CYS A 441 6.86 0.00 -3.20
CA CYS A 441 6.36 -0.59 -4.44
C CYS A 441 7.29 -0.31 -5.63
N MET A 442 7.78 0.93 -5.75
CA MET A 442 8.77 1.28 -6.78
C MET A 442 10.05 0.45 -6.64
N ARG A 443 10.55 0.28 -5.40
CA ARG A 443 11.71 -0.58 -5.11
C ARG A 443 11.47 -2.02 -5.53
N ARG A 444 10.30 -2.58 -5.24
CA ARG A 444 9.94 -3.96 -5.65
C ARG A 444 10.06 -4.14 -7.15
N CYS A 445 9.54 -3.19 -7.92
CA CYS A 445 9.65 -3.18 -9.38
C CYS A 445 11.12 -3.16 -9.85
N LEU A 446 12.00 -2.35 -9.22
CA LEU A 446 13.44 -2.36 -9.54
C LEU A 446 14.11 -3.72 -9.27
N ILE A 447 13.67 -4.45 -8.25
CA ILE A 447 14.21 -5.76 -7.87
C ILE A 447 13.82 -6.84 -8.87
N THR A 448 12.60 -6.77 -9.42
CA THR A 448 12.06 -7.76 -10.36
C THR A 448 12.38 -7.46 -11.82
N ALA A 449 13.16 -6.41 -12.09
CA ALA A 449 13.47 -6.01 -13.45
C ALA A 449 14.36 -7.05 -14.17
N PRO A 450 14.01 -7.49 -15.40
CA PRO A 450 14.85 -8.37 -16.21
C PRO A 450 16.12 -7.63 -16.63
N ASN A 451 17.16 -8.32 -17.12
CA ASN A 451 18.29 -7.64 -17.74
C ASN A 451 17.80 -6.91 -19.00
N MET A 452 18.11 -5.62 -19.14
CA MET A 452 17.60 -4.80 -20.24
C MET A 452 18.71 -4.09 -21.04
N LEU A 453 19.97 -4.16 -20.61
CA LEU A 453 21.04 -3.36 -21.24
C LEU A 453 21.35 -3.76 -22.70
N GLU A 454 20.89 -4.94 -23.14
CA GLU A 454 21.07 -5.42 -24.51
C GLU A 454 19.98 -4.93 -25.48
N ASP A 455 18.83 -4.46 -24.96
CA ASP A 455 17.68 -4.05 -25.77
C ASP A 455 17.57 -2.52 -25.86
N ASP A 456 17.27 -1.98 -27.05
CA ASP A 456 17.02 -0.55 -27.22
C ASP A 456 15.70 -0.07 -26.56
N GLU A 457 14.76 -0.99 -26.36
CA GLU A 457 13.46 -0.70 -25.75
C GLU A 457 13.34 -1.27 -24.32
N ILE A 458 12.59 -0.57 -23.47
CA ILE A 458 12.32 -1.05 -22.11
C ILE A 458 11.18 -2.08 -22.18
N PRO A 459 11.38 -3.35 -21.81
CA PRO A 459 10.30 -4.33 -21.77
C PRO A 459 9.25 -3.96 -20.70
N CYS A 460 8.00 -4.33 -20.95
CA CYS A 460 6.93 -4.25 -19.97
C CYS A 460 7.03 -5.42 -19.00
N PHE A 461 7.77 -5.25 -17.91
CA PHE A 461 8.02 -6.33 -16.94
C PHE A 461 7.25 -6.19 -15.61
N VAL A 462 6.50 -5.09 -15.43
CA VAL A 462 5.76 -4.85 -14.18
C VAL A 462 4.63 -5.87 -14.05
N GLN A 463 4.64 -6.61 -12.94
CA GLN A 463 3.68 -7.69 -12.70
C GLN A 463 2.31 -7.17 -12.22
N HIS A 464 1.25 -7.93 -12.45
CA HIS A 464 -0.12 -7.61 -12.06
C HIS A 464 -0.24 -7.15 -10.59
N ASP A 465 0.32 -7.92 -9.65
CA ASP A 465 0.27 -7.61 -8.22
C ASP A 465 1.02 -6.32 -7.86
N THR A 466 2.13 -6.03 -8.55
CA THR A 466 2.89 -4.79 -8.36
C THR A 466 2.08 -3.58 -8.85
N VAL A 467 1.38 -3.70 -9.97
CA VAL A 467 0.49 -2.64 -10.47
C VAL A 467 -0.69 -2.42 -9.51
N GLY A 468 -1.28 -3.50 -8.96
CA GLY A 468 -2.33 -3.38 -7.94
C GLY A 468 -1.85 -2.63 -6.69
N ALA A 469 -0.62 -2.89 -6.24
CA ALA A 469 -0.05 -2.19 -5.08
C ALA A 469 0.23 -0.70 -5.37
N LEU A 470 0.77 -0.41 -6.56
CA LEU A 470 0.95 0.96 -7.02
C LEU A 470 -0.39 1.70 -7.14
N GLN A 471 -1.41 1.03 -7.66
CA GLN A 471 -2.76 1.57 -7.79
C GLN A 471 -3.32 2.01 -6.43
N LEU A 472 -3.28 1.13 -5.44
CA LEU A 472 -3.77 1.43 -4.09
C LEU A 472 -3.04 2.63 -3.46
N GLU A 473 -1.72 2.68 -3.57
CA GLU A 473 -0.94 3.80 -3.03
C GLU A 473 -1.26 5.11 -3.75
N CYS A 474 -1.53 5.08 -5.06
CA CYS A 474 -1.99 6.25 -5.80
C CYS A 474 -3.40 6.69 -5.39
N GLU A 475 -4.31 5.75 -5.17
CA GLU A 475 -5.66 6.01 -4.66
C GLU A 475 -5.59 6.70 -3.29
N ARG A 476 -4.82 6.13 -2.36
CA ARG A 476 -4.59 6.71 -1.02
C ARG A 476 -3.97 8.10 -1.10
N ALA A 477 -2.94 8.28 -1.93
CA ALA A 477 -2.26 9.56 -2.07
C ALA A 477 -3.23 10.70 -2.43
N VAL A 478 -4.19 10.43 -3.33
CA VAL A 478 -5.23 11.41 -3.69
C VAL A 478 -6.33 11.51 -2.62
N ALA A 479 -6.77 10.36 -2.11
CA ALA A 479 -7.92 10.29 -1.20
C ALA A 479 -7.64 10.98 0.14
N PHE A 480 -6.40 10.93 0.63
CA PHE A 480 -5.97 11.56 1.88
C PHE A 480 -5.43 12.99 1.73
N LEU A 481 -5.44 13.60 0.55
CA LEU A 481 -5.20 15.04 0.42
C LEU A 481 -6.20 15.84 1.27
N THR A 482 -5.72 16.94 1.85
CA THR A 482 -6.59 17.88 2.58
C THR A 482 -7.67 18.44 1.65
N ASN A 483 -8.78 18.93 2.21
CA ASN A 483 -9.81 19.57 1.38
C ASN A 483 -9.26 20.79 0.64
N GLU A 484 -8.34 21.53 1.25
CA GLU A 484 -7.64 22.66 0.64
C GLU A 484 -6.77 22.21 -0.55
N ASP A 485 -5.94 21.18 -0.37
CA ASP A 485 -5.09 20.64 -1.44
C ASP A 485 -5.90 20.08 -2.59
N LYS A 486 -7.01 19.38 -2.29
CA LYS A 486 -7.95 18.90 -3.32
C LYS A 486 -8.52 20.07 -4.11
N GLN A 487 -9.00 21.11 -3.43
CA GLN A 487 -9.55 22.31 -4.08
C GLN A 487 -8.48 23.03 -4.91
N ARG A 488 -7.26 23.13 -4.40
CA ARG A 488 -6.12 23.77 -5.06
C ARG A 488 -5.71 23.02 -6.33
N LEU A 489 -5.58 21.69 -6.26
CA LEU A 489 -5.30 20.85 -7.42
C LEU A 489 -6.45 20.91 -8.45
N CYS A 490 -7.70 20.84 -7.99
CA CYS A 490 -8.89 20.99 -8.83
C CYS A 490 -8.93 22.35 -9.53
N ALA A 491 -8.62 23.44 -8.82
CA ALA A 491 -8.60 24.79 -9.36
C ALA A 491 -7.48 24.95 -10.41
N PHE A 492 -6.30 24.38 -10.13
CA PHE A 492 -5.20 24.37 -11.09
C PHE A 492 -5.57 23.63 -12.38
N LEU A 493 -6.14 22.43 -12.28
CA LEU A 493 -6.52 21.64 -13.45
C LEU A 493 -7.64 22.30 -14.27
N LYS A 494 -8.51 23.11 -13.63
CA LYS A 494 -9.54 23.90 -14.32
C LYS A 494 -8.98 25.11 -15.07
N ASP A 495 -7.98 25.78 -14.50
CA ASP A 495 -7.34 26.97 -15.08
C ASP A 495 -5.84 26.95 -14.76
N MET A 496 -5.06 26.38 -15.67
CA MET A 496 -3.61 26.25 -15.48
C MET A 496 -2.91 27.60 -15.51
N ASP A 497 -3.35 28.56 -16.35
CA ASP A 497 -2.70 29.87 -16.49
C ASP A 497 -2.76 30.66 -15.18
N ALA A 498 -3.96 30.78 -14.60
CA ALA A 498 -4.13 31.37 -13.28
C ALA A 498 -3.48 30.53 -12.18
N GLY A 499 -3.53 29.20 -12.34
CA GLY A 499 -2.90 28.23 -11.46
C GLY A 499 -1.39 28.44 -11.29
N PHE A 500 -0.64 28.71 -12.37
CA PHE A 500 0.81 28.90 -12.28
C PHE A 500 1.18 30.08 -11.38
N ARG A 501 0.50 31.22 -11.52
CA ARG A 501 0.80 32.41 -10.71
C ARG A 501 0.50 32.19 -9.23
N LYS A 502 -0.54 31.41 -8.92
CA LYS A 502 -0.96 31.12 -7.55
C LYS A 502 -0.05 30.09 -6.85
N ASN A 503 0.60 29.23 -7.63
CA ASN A 503 1.32 28.08 -7.10
C ASN A 503 2.85 28.22 -7.15
N LEU A 504 3.39 29.08 -8.00
CA LEU A 504 4.84 29.29 -8.12
C LEU A 504 5.30 30.46 -7.26
N THR A 505 6.55 30.42 -6.83
CA THR A 505 7.18 31.60 -6.23
C THR A 505 7.38 32.70 -7.27
N ASN A 506 7.43 33.96 -6.84
CA ASN A 506 7.62 35.11 -7.75
C ASN A 506 8.86 34.92 -8.64
N LYS A 507 9.95 34.39 -8.07
CA LYS A 507 11.20 34.14 -8.80
C LYS A 507 11.03 33.08 -9.90
N ALA A 508 10.37 31.96 -9.60
CA ALA A 508 10.08 30.90 -10.56
C ALA A 508 9.09 31.35 -11.63
N TYR A 509 8.04 32.10 -11.25
CA TYR A 509 7.03 32.63 -12.17
C TYR A 509 7.62 33.67 -13.14
N GLU A 510 8.49 34.57 -12.66
CA GLU A 510 9.19 35.52 -13.54
C GLU A 510 10.12 34.81 -14.52
N ARG A 511 10.81 33.76 -14.09
CA ARG A 511 11.62 32.92 -15.00
C ARG A 511 10.75 32.27 -16.09
N LEU A 512 9.55 31.79 -15.73
CA LEU A 512 8.59 31.24 -16.68
C LEU A 512 8.05 32.30 -17.67
N ARG A 513 7.92 33.57 -17.24
CA ARG A 513 7.42 34.67 -18.10
C ARG A 513 8.46 35.20 -19.08
N ARG A 514 9.75 35.15 -18.75
CA ARG A 514 10.81 35.71 -19.60
C ARG A 514 10.82 35.04 -20.99
N SER A 515 10.47 35.81 -22.01
CA SER A 515 10.59 35.43 -23.43
C SER A 515 12.06 35.42 -23.86
N SER A 516 12.41 34.54 -24.80
CA SER A 516 13.77 34.29 -25.31
C SER A 516 14.43 35.48 -26.04
N SER A 517 13.85 36.68 -26.05
CA SER A 517 14.41 37.86 -26.75
C SER A 517 15.71 38.41 -26.12
N LYS A 518 16.05 37.96 -24.92
CA LYS A 518 17.40 38.10 -24.37
C LYS A 518 17.87 36.70 -24.02
N SER A 519 18.81 36.19 -24.81
CA SER A 519 19.77 35.17 -24.35
C SER A 519 20.12 35.50 -22.89
N PRO A 520 19.74 34.67 -21.91
CA PRO A 520 20.35 34.81 -20.61
C PRO A 520 21.83 34.57 -20.89
N THR A 521 22.69 35.55 -20.58
CA THR A 521 24.09 35.27 -20.29
C THR A 521 24.08 33.98 -19.49
N LYS A 522 24.62 32.93 -20.11
CA LYS A 522 24.73 31.57 -19.58
C LYS A 522 25.64 31.69 -18.35
N GLY A 523 25.12 32.23 -17.25
CA GLY A 523 25.70 32.02 -15.94
C GLY A 523 25.53 30.54 -15.72
N SER A 524 26.55 29.76 -16.07
CA SER A 524 26.66 28.39 -15.60
C SER A 524 26.86 28.51 -14.10
N GLU A 525 25.75 28.64 -13.37
CA GLU A 525 25.77 28.49 -11.92
C GLU A 525 26.39 27.12 -11.69
N SER A 526 27.60 27.12 -11.15
CA SER A 526 28.36 25.89 -11.03
C SER A 526 27.72 25.05 -9.94
N PHE A 527 27.88 23.73 -10.05
CA PHE A 527 27.38 22.83 -9.03
C PHE A 527 27.98 23.13 -7.64
N GLU A 528 29.20 23.65 -7.60
CA GLU A 528 29.85 24.13 -6.37
C GLU A 528 29.14 25.34 -5.76
N GLU A 529 28.64 26.28 -6.58
CA GLU A 529 27.86 27.42 -6.07
C GLU A 529 26.56 26.96 -5.40
N LEU A 530 25.86 25.98 -5.99
CA LEU A 530 24.66 25.39 -5.39
C LEU A 530 24.99 24.66 -4.08
N LYS A 531 26.09 23.92 -4.05
CA LYS A 531 26.56 23.19 -2.87
C LYS A 531 26.94 24.12 -1.73
N GLU A 532 27.68 25.20 -2.03
CA GLU A 532 28.00 26.26 -1.06
C GLU A 532 26.74 26.93 -0.50
N TRP A 533 25.79 27.28 -1.38
CA TRP A 533 24.52 27.88 -0.98
C TRP A 533 23.69 26.97 -0.07
N LEU A 534 23.76 25.64 -0.24
CA LEU A 534 23.03 24.67 0.58
C LEU A 534 23.62 24.46 1.98
N ARG A 535 24.91 24.73 2.20
CA ARG A 535 25.59 24.42 3.47
C ARG A 535 24.89 24.96 4.73
N PRO A 536 24.37 26.21 4.76
CA PRO A 536 23.68 26.72 5.94
C PRO A 536 22.42 25.91 6.27
N TRP A 537 21.69 25.46 5.25
CA TRP A 537 20.43 24.71 5.39
C TRP A 537 20.65 23.27 5.88
N MET A 538 21.79 22.66 5.53
CA MET A 538 22.13 21.31 5.99
C MET A 538 22.65 21.25 7.43
N ARG A 539 23.24 22.34 7.93
CA ARG A 539 23.90 22.37 9.25
C ARG A 539 23.01 22.86 10.37
N ALA A 540 21.95 23.60 10.05
CA ALA A 540 21.13 24.26 11.04
C ALA A 540 19.94 23.39 11.47
N SER A 541 19.97 22.91 12.70
CA SER A 541 18.81 22.40 13.42
C SER A 541 18.34 23.49 14.41
N GLY A 542 17.49 24.41 13.96
CA GLY A 542 16.98 25.50 14.80
C GLY A 542 15.77 26.25 14.22
N THR A 543 14.98 26.85 15.10
CA THR A 543 13.72 27.56 14.79
C THR A 543 13.90 28.76 13.86
N ASP A 544 15.04 29.46 13.91
CA ASP A 544 15.27 30.67 13.10
C ASP A 544 15.40 30.38 11.60
N MET A 545 15.94 29.21 11.24
CA MET A 545 16.05 28.79 9.84
C MET A 545 14.73 28.36 9.24
N GLN A 546 13.76 27.91 10.05
CA GLN A 546 12.41 27.61 9.57
C GLN A 546 11.64 28.87 9.18
N ALA A 547 11.83 29.98 9.90
CA ALA A 547 11.22 31.26 9.55
C ALA A 547 11.75 31.77 8.19
N LEU A 548 13.06 31.69 7.97
CA LEU A 548 13.68 32.07 6.69
C LEU A 548 13.34 31.10 5.56
N ALA A 549 13.15 29.82 5.85
CA ALA A 549 12.83 28.80 4.85
C ALA A 549 11.52 29.07 4.09
N GLN A 550 10.57 29.79 4.70
CA GLN A 550 9.31 30.17 4.04
C GLN A 550 9.50 31.21 2.92
N GLU A 551 10.57 32.01 2.97
CA GLU A 551 10.87 33.02 1.95
C GLU A 551 11.74 32.46 0.81
N VAL A 552 12.29 31.26 0.97
CA VAL A 552 13.18 30.65 -0.02
C VAL A 552 12.37 30.12 -1.22
N PRO A 553 12.73 30.49 -2.45
CA PRO A 553 12.07 29.97 -3.66
C PRO A 553 12.58 28.57 -4.01
N TRP A 554 12.16 27.57 -3.23
CA TRP A 554 12.60 26.17 -3.36
C TRP A 554 12.36 25.58 -4.75
N ASP A 555 11.30 25.97 -5.44
CA ASP A 555 11.00 25.60 -6.83
C ASP A 555 12.06 26.09 -7.84
N ASP A 556 12.50 27.35 -7.72
CA ASP A 556 13.57 27.91 -8.56
C ASP A 556 14.91 27.21 -8.30
N TYR A 557 15.24 26.92 -7.04
CA TYR A 557 16.48 26.20 -6.69
C TYR A 557 16.46 24.74 -7.15
N LEU A 558 15.33 24.05 -7.03
CA LEU A 558 15.16 22.70 -7.54
C LEU A 558 15.30 22.66 -9.07
N LEU A 559 14.72 23.64 -9.78
CA LEU A 559 14.89 23.77 -11.22
C LEU A 559 16.37 24.00 -11.62
N ARG A 560 17.10 24.83 -10.88
CA ARG A 560 18.54 25.06 -11.10
C ARG A 560 19.35 23.78 -10.90
N GLY A 561 19.10 23.06 -9.80
CA GLY A 561 19.73 21.77 -9.52
C GLY A 561 19.48 20.76 -10.64
N ARG A 562 18.22 20.62 -11.09
CA ARG A 562 17.85 19.77 -12.24
C ARG A 562 18.55 20.21 -13.52
N SER A 563 18.67 21.51 -13.77
CA SER A 563 19.35 22.06 -14.95
C SER A 563 20.86 21.79 -14.96
N ALA A 564 21.49 21.79 -13.79
CA ALA A 564 22.90 21.44 -13.63
C ALA A 564 23.12 19.94 -13.86
N ALA A 565 22.38 19.08 -13.13
CA ALA A 565 22.50 17.63 -13.22
C ALA A 565 22.10 17.05 -14.59
N HIS A 566 21.26 17.75 -15.34
CA HIS A 566 20.87 17.37 -16.71
C HIS A 566 22.06 17.15 -17.66
N GLN A 567 23.21 17.80 -17.40
CA GLN A 567 24.37 17.71 -18.27
C GLN A 567 25.09 16.35 -18.19
N ARG A 568 24.81 15.53 -17.16
CA ARG A 568 25.50 14.26 -16.90
C ARG A 568 24.52 13.13 -16.58
N VAL A 569 23.69 12.78 -17.56
CA VAL A 569 22.81 11.60 -17.46
C VAL A 569 23.61 10.31 -17.61
N LEU A 570 23.40 9.36 -16.70
CA LEU A 570 24.08 8.07 -16.71
C LEU A 570 23.90 7.33 -18.05
N SER A 571 25.01 6.88 -18.63
CA SER A 571 25.10 6.12 -19.87
C SER A 571 26.19 5.05 -19.75
N GLU A 572 26.02 3.92 -20.44
CA GLU A 572 26.98 2.80 -20.46
C GLU A 572 28.36 3.19 -21.02
N THR A 573 28.41 4.25 -21.81
CA THR A 573 29.65 4.77 -22.42
C THR A 573 30.46 5.66 -21.50
N MET A 574 29.94 6.04 -20.32
CA MET A 574 30.63 6.95 -19.40
C MET A 574 31.84 6.32 -18.73
N SER A 575 32.83 7.15 -18.42
CA SER A 575 33.95 6.80 -17.53
C SER A 575 33.50 6.71 -16.07
N TRP A 576 34.34 6.07 -15.23
CA TRP A 576 34.06 6.01 -13.79
C TRP A 576 34.00 7.40 -13.14
N THR A 577 34.89 8.31 -13.53
CA THR A 577 34.93 9.68 -13.01
C THR A 577 33.65 10.43 -13.34
N GLU A 578 33.14 10.33 -14.57
CA GLU A 578 31.88 10.96 -14.96
C GLU A 578 30.68 10.33 -14.23
N CYS A 579 30.71 9.01 -13.99
CA CYS A 579 29.71 8.32 -13.18
C CYS A 579 29.71 8.82 -11.73
N CYS A 580 30.88 8.90 -11.07
CA CYS A 580 31.01 9.44 -9.72
C CYS A 580 30.48 10.87 -9.65
N GLN A 581 30.80 11.70 -10.64
CA GLN A 581 30.34 13.07 -10.70
C GLN A 581 28.82 13.16 -10.90
N ALA A 582 28.23 12.35 -11.78
CA ALA A 582 26.76 12.28 -11.93
C ALA A 582 26.08 11.84 -10.63
N MET A 583 26.70 10.92 -9.88
CA MET A 583 26.20 10.46 -8.59
C MET A 583 26.34 11.53 -7.49
N GLU A 584 27.42 12.31 -7.46
CA GLU A 584 27.52 13.47 -6.57
C GLU A 584 26.49 14.55 -6.97
N GLU A 585 26.30 14.76 -8.27
CA GLU A 585 25.34 15.73 -8.80
C GLU A 585 23.92 15.45 -8.36
N SER A 586 23.50 14.20 -8.54
CA SER A 586 22.18 13.74 -8.11
C SER A 586 21.97 13.81 -6.59
N GLU A 587 23.04 13.74 -5.78
CA GLU A 587 22.93 13.83 -4.32
C GLU A 587 22.60 15.25 -3.85
N VAL A 588 23.25 16.27 -4.40
CA VAL A 588 22.92 17.66 -4.04
C VAL A 588 21.53 18.03 -4.54
N VAL A 589 21.12 17.56 -5.73
CA VAL A 589 19.74 17.76 -6.20
C VAL A 589 18.75 17.06 -5.26
N LEU A 590 19.08 15.88 -4.75
CA LEU A 590 18.28 15.21 -3.71
C LEU A 590 18.19 16.05 -2.44
N GLN A 591 19.28 16.67 -1.98
CA GLN A 591 19.27 17.55 -0.80
C GLN A 591 18.35 18.77 -1.00
N ILE A 592 18.43 19.43 -2.16
CA ILE A 592 17.50 20.53 -2.52
C ILE A 592 16.06 20.02 -2.53
N TYR A 593 15.84 18.85 -3.11
CA TYR A 593 14.52 18.26 -3.21
C TYR A 593 13.95 17.88 -1.84
N THR A 594 14.75 17.37 -0.91
CA THR A 594 14.33 17.13 0.48
C THR A 594 13.86 18.43 1.14
N LEU A 595 14.62 19.52 0.99
CA LEU A 595 14.22 20.83 1.51
C LEU A 595 12.93 21.35 0.84
N PHE A 596 12.76 21.15 -0.47
CA PHE A 596 11.51 21.42 -1.17
C PHE A 596 10.35 20.60 -0.58
N GLN A 597 10.56 19.31 -0.32
CA GLN A 597 9.57 18.42 0.27
C GLN A 597 9.23 18.76 1.73
N GLU A 598 10.12 19.43 2.46
CA GLU A 598 9.90 19.84 3.85
C GLU A 598 9.29 21.24 3.96
N MET A 599 9.73 22.17 3.12
CA MET A 599 9.49 23.60 3.31
C MET A 599 8.56 24.22 2.25
N SER A 600 8.39 23.59 1.07
CA SER A 600 7.56 24.18 0.02
C SER A 600 6.06 23.91 0.24
N ALA A 601 5.26 24.97 0.10
CA ALA A 601 3.80 24.86 0.03
C ALA A 601 3.32 24.11 -1.23
N GLN A 602 4.16 23.91 -2.25
CA GLN A 602 3.80 23.17 -3.47
C GLN A 602 3.75 21.65 -3.25
N TYR A 603 4.35 21.17 -2.16
CA TYR A 603 4.38 19.76 -1.80
C TYR A 603 3.17 19.40 -0.92
N MET A 604 2.18 18.76 -1.54
CA MET A 604 0.91 18.38 -0.92
C MET A 604 1.08 17.04 -0.20
N ARG A 605 0.89 17.05 1.12
CA ARG A 605 1.11 15.88 1.99
C ARG A 605 -0.23 15.21 2.31
N PRO A 606 -0.45 13.97 1.87
CA PRO A 606 -1.62 13.24 2.28
C PRO A 606 -1.63 13.02 3.81
N THR A 607 -2.81 13.15 4.41
CA THR A 607 -3.04 13.15 5.86
C THR A 607 -2.84 11.80 6.57
N PHE A 608 -2.50 10.72 5.85
CA PHE A 608 -2.16 9.44 6.49
C PHE A 608 -0.78 9.46 7.17
N ASP A 609 0.06 10.46 6.87
CA ASP A 609 1.40 10.56 7.42
C ASP A 609 1.33 11.13 8.84
N SER A 610 1.25 10.23 9.83
CA SER A 610 1.08 10.53 11.25
C SER A 610 2.22 11.34 11.87
N HIS A 611 3.22 11.78 11.10
CA HIS A 611 4.16 12.81 11.55
C HIS A 611 3.49 14.18 11.78
N ALA A 612 2.31 14.44 11.20
CA ALA A 612 1.57 15.69 11.44
C ALA A 612 0.78 15.71 12.77
N ALA A 613 0.58 14.58 13.45
CA ALA A 613 -0.21 14.51 14.68
C ALA A 613 0.58 14.86 15.96
N ALA A 614 1.90 15.11 15.86
CA ALA A 614 2.76 15.43 17.00
C ALA A 614 3.07 16.92 17.17
N ALA A 615 2.50 17.80 16.33
CA ALA A 615 2.75 19.24 16.38
C ALA A 615 1.45 20.05 16.53
N ALA A 616 0.86 20.01 17.72
CA ALA A 616 0.03 21.11 18.21
C ALA A 616 0.47 21.40 19.67
N PRO A 617 0.70 22.66 20.04
CA PRO A 617 1.31 23.01 21.31
C PRO A 617 0.33 22.76 22.46
N THR A 618 0.86 22.17 23.53
CA THR A 618 0.28 22.24 24.87
C THR A 618 -0.05 23.69 25.22
N ALA A 619 -1.33 23.95 25.45
CA ALA A 619 -1.80 25.08 26.25
C ALA A 619 -2.33 24.54 27.57
#